data_AF-A0A846CHH6-F1
#
_entry.id   AF-A0A846CHH6-F1
#
_cell.length_a   1.000
_cell.length_b   1.000
_cell.length_c   1.000
_cell.angle_alpha   90.00
_cell.angle_beta   90.00
_cell.angle_gamma   90.00
#
_symmetry.space_group_name_H-M   'P 1'
#
loop_
_entity.id
_entity.type
_entity.pdbx_description
1 polymer ?
#
loop_
_entity_poly.entity_id
_entity_poly.type
_entity_poly.pdbx_seq_one_letter_code
_entity_poly.pdbx_strand_id
1 'polypeptide(L)' 'MEKNIGFPILQQRIVANKKFLAANPVAKQWFELVQSPVADMSAESLRIKEGEDQEKDILRHAQEWVENNQEKYDS' A
#
# COMPACT_ATOMS: atom_id res chain seq x y z
N MET A 1 -28.67 3.92 9.32
CA MET A 1 -28.44 2.77 10.22
C MET A 1 -27.22 2.03 9.69
N GLU A 2 -26.11 2.01 10.42
CA GLU A 2 -24.95 1.19 10.04
C GLU A 2 -25.35 -0.29 10.10
N LYS A 3 -25.21 -1.00 8.98
CA LYS A 3 -25.55 -2.42 8.88
C LYS A 3 -24.47 -3.22 9.61
N ASN A 4 -24.83 -3.94 10.66
CA ASN A 4 -23.90 -4.87 11.31
C ASN A 4 -23.59 -6.03 10.35
N ILE A 5 -22.34 -6.08 9.87
CA ILE A 5 -21.84 -7.09 8.93
C ILE A 5 -21.07 -8.23 9.63
N GLY A 6 -21.03 -8.25 10.97
CA GLY A 6 -20.36 -9.30 11.75
C GLY A 6 -18.83 -9.15 11.90
N PHE A 7 -18.22 -8.14 11.26
CA PHE A 7 -16.78 -7.88 11.31
C PHE A 7 -16.49 -6.37 11.33
N PRO A 8 -15.38 -5.94 11.96
CA PRO A 8 -14.93 -4.56 11.88
C PRO A 8 -14.39 -4.25 10.48
N ILE A 9 -14.37 -2.97 10.12
CA ILE A 9 -13.65 -2.49 8.94
C ILE A 9 -12.14 -2.74 9.17
N LEU A 10 -11.54 -3.61 8.36
CA LEU A 10 -10.11 -3.91 8.43
C LEU A 10 -9.33 -2.75 7.82
N GLN A 11 -8.38 -2.22 8.59
CA GLN A 11 -7.41 -1.23 8.13
C GLN A 11 -6.01 -1.84 8.18
N GLN A 12 -5.32 -1.81 7.04
CA GLN A 12 -3.90 -2.16 6.97
C GLN A 12 -3.06 -0.99 7.49
N ARG A 13 -1.95 -1.29 8.16
CA ARG A 13 -1.06 -0.29 8.76
C ARG A 13 0.39 -0.69 8.56
N ILE A 14 1.26 0.30 8.38
CA ILE A 14 2.70 0.11 8.36
C ILE A 14 3.18 -0.08 9.79
N VAL A 15 3.92 -1.16 10.05
CA VAL A 15 4.58 -1.43 11.33
C VAL A 15 6.08 -1.45 11.09
N ALA A 16 6.81 -0.62 11.83
CA ALA A 16 8.25 -0.48 11.67
C ALA A 16 8.98 -0.52 13.02
N ASN A 17 10.24 -0.95 12.97
CA ASN A 17 11.11 -1.02 14.15
C ASN A 17 11.43 0.38 14.70
N LYS A 18 11.31 0.58 16.02
CA LYS A 18 11.54 1.88 16.66
C LYS A 18 12.95 2.44 16.44
N LYS A 19 13.99 1.59 16.49
CA LYS A 19 15.38 2.01 16.24
C LYS A 19 15.58 2.43 14.78
N PHE A 20 14.95 1.71 13.85
CA PHE A 20 14.97 2.07 12.43
C PHE A 20 14.34 3.45 12.20
N LEU A 21 13.16 3.71 12.76
CA LEU A 21 12.49 5.00 12.61
C LEU A 21 13.28 6.15 13.25
N ALA A 22 13.95 5.91 14.39
CA ALA A 22 14.81 6.90 15.02
C ALA A 22 16.03 7.26 14.15
N ALA A 23 16.59 6.28 13.42
CA ALA A 23 17.70 6.50 12.49
C ALA A 23 17.25 7.07 11.14
N ASN A 24 15.97 6.93 10.76
CA ASN A 24 15.44 7.28 9.44
C ASN A 24 14.18 8.16 9.57
N PRO A 25 14.32 9.43 9.99
CA PRO A 25 13.17 10.32 10.21
C PRO A 25 12.38 10.62 8.92
N VAL A 26 13.03 10.65 7.76
CA VAL A 26 12.36 10.82 6.46
C VAL A 26 11.45 9.64 6.15
N ALA A 27 11.93 8.40 6.37
CA ALA A 27 11.12 7.20 6.19
C ALA A 27 9.94 7.16 7.17
N LYS A 28 10.14 7.60 8.42
CA LYS A 28 9.05 7.74 9.40
C LYS A 28 7.96 8.66 8.87
N GLN A 29 8.32 9.86 8.40
CA GLN A 29 7.36 10.83 7.88
C GLN A 29 6.61 10.27 6.67
N TRP A 30 7.33 9.63 5.75
CA TRP A 30 6.71 9.03 4.56
C TRP A 30 5.73 7.91 4.93
N PHE A 31 6.07 7.03 5.88
CA PHE A 31 5.15 5.99 6.38
C PHE A 31 3.89 6.56 7.05
N GLU A 32 3.95 7.76 7.63
CA GLU A 32 2.79 8.42 8.23
C GLU A 32 1.85 9.04 7.17
N LEU A 33 2.37 9.36 5.98
CA LEU A 33 1.63 10.02 4.90
C LEU A 33 1.11 9.04 3.84
N VAL A 34 1.89 8.02 3.50
CA VAL A 34 1.58 7.12 2.39
C VAL A 34 0.28 6.34 2.66
N GLN A 35 -0.61 6.34 1.66
CA GLN A 35 -1.89 5.63 1.71
C GLN A 35 -2.18 4.95 0.38
N SER A 36 -2.48 3.64 0.43
CA SER A 36 -2.97 2.89 -0.71
C SER A 36 -4.49 2.64 -0.59
N PRO A 37 -5.31 3.02 -1.58
CA PRO A 37 -6.74 2.74 -1.59
C PRO A 37 -7.02 1.24 -1.69
N VAL A 38 -8.09 0.78 -1.05
CA VAL A 38 -8.51 -0.64 -1.11
C VAL A 38 -8.81 -1.10 -2.54
N ALA A 39 -9.28 -0.20 -3.41
CA ALA A 39 -9.52 -0.50 -4.82
C ALA A 39 -8.22 -0.88 -5.54
N ASP A 40 -7.13 -0.15 -5.31
CA ASP A 40 -5.83 -0.39 -5.96
C ASP A 40 -5.24 -1.73 -5.50
N MET A 41 -5.35 -2.05 -4.20
CA MET A 41 -4.96 -3.36 -3.68
C MET A 41 -5.78 -4.51 -4.29
N SER A 42 -7.07 -4.29 -4.53
CA SER A 42 -7.94 -5.30 -5.16
C SER A 42 -7.58 -5.51 -6.63
N ALA A 43 -7.24 -4.44 -7.35
CA ALA A 43 -6.79 -4.51 -8.74
C ALA A 43 -5.44 -5.24 -8.86
N GLU A 44 -4.51 -4.97 -7.94
CA GLU A 44 -3.26 -5.73 -7.84
C GLU A 44 -3.53 -7.23 -7.63
N SER A 45 -4.37 -7.57 -6.65
CA SER A 45 -4.63 -8.98 -6.32
C SER A 45 -5.28 -9.74 -7.47
N LEU A 46 -6.04 -9.04 -8.33
CA LEU A 46 -6.58 -9.61 -9.55
C LEU A 46 -5.47 -9.93 -10.55
N ARG A 47 -4.50 -9.02 -10.76
CA ARG A 47 -3.36 -9.25 -11.67
C ARG A 47 -2.48 -10.41 -11.22
N ILE A 48 -2.18 -10.53 -9.93
CA ILE A 48 -1.50 -11.71 -9.37
C ILE A 48 -2.29 -12.97 -9.71
N LYS A 49 -3.61 -12.97 -9.43
CA LYS A 49 -4.47 -14.12 -9.68
C LYS A 49 -4.53 -14.51 -11.17
N GLU A 50 -4.39 -13.55 -12.07
CA GLU A 50 -4.38 -13.74 -13.52
C GLU A 50 -3.03 -14.21 -14.06
N GLY A 51 -2.01 -14.34 -13.21
CA GLY A 51 -0.73 -14.97 -13.54
C GLY A 51 0.47 -14.02 -13.56
N GLU A 52 0.29 -12.75 -13.19
CA GLU A 52 1.39 -11.79 -12.99
C GLU A 52 1.93 -11.89 -11.55
N ASP A 53 2.36 -13.09 -11.12
CA ASP A 53 2.67 -13.44 -9.72
C ASP A 53 4.16 -13.58 -9.39
N GLN A 54 5.05 -13.25 -10.33
CA GLN A 54 6.49 -13.32 -10.14
C GLN A 54 7.04 -12.02 -9.56
N GLU A 55 8.16 -12.06 -8.85
CA GLU A 55 8.79 -10.87 -8.21
C GLU A 55 8.96 -9.68 -9.19
N LYS A 56 9.38 -9.97 -10.42
CA LYS A 56 9.53 -8.97 -11.49
C LYS A 56 8.20 -8.29 -11.86
N ASP A 57 7.09 -9.02 -11.77
CA ASP A 57 5.77 -8.51 -12.11
C ASP A 57 5.27 -7.61 -10.99
N ILE A 58 5.42 -8.04 -9.73
CA ILE A 58 5.07 -7.23 -8.55
C ILE A 58 5.86 -5.91 -8.53
N LEU A 59 7.17 -5.95 -8.82
CA LEU A 59 8.00 -4.74 -8.92
C LEU A 59 7.52 -3.81 -10.03
N ARG A 60 7.20 -4.37 -11.20
CA ARG A 60 6.66 -3.61 -12.32
C ARG A 60 5.31 -3.00 -11.99
N HIS A 61 4.40 -3.71 -11.32
CA HIS A 61 3.09 -3.18 -10.89
C HIS A 61 3.24 -2.00 -9.93
N ALA A 62 4.17 -2.11 -8.97
CA ALA A 62 4.45 -1.04 -8.03
C ALA A 62 4.98 0.21 -8.75
N GLN A 63 5.87 0.04 -9.73
CA GLN A 63 6.38 1.15 -10.54
C GLN A 63 5.29 1.78 -11.41
N GLU A 64 4.50 0.96 -12.12
CA GLU A 64 3.32 1.42 -12.87
C GLU A 64 2.34 2.19 -11.97
N TRP A 65 2.14 1.75 -10.72
CA TRP A 65 1.28 2.47 -9.78
C TRP A 65 1.87 3.82 -9.41
N VAL A 66 3.17 3.91 -9.10
CA VAL A 66 3.85 5.18 -8.79
C VAL A 66 3.76 6.13 -9.99
N GLU A 67 4.06 5.66 -11.20
CA GLU A 67 3.99 6.47 -12.42
C GLU A 67 2.59 7.04 -12.65
N ASN A 68 1.55 6.23 -12.44
CA ASN A 68 0.15 6.65 -12.60
C ASN A 68 -0.39 7.48 -11.42
N ASN A 69 0.34 7.55 -10.31
CA ASN A 69 -0.05 8.26 -9.08
C ASN A 69 1.05 9.22 -8.60
N GLN A 70 1.86 9.75 -9.52
CA GLN A 70 3.10 10.47 -9.18
C GLN A 70 2.85 11.63 -8.20
N GLU A 71 1.83 12.46 -8.44
CA GLU A 71 1.46 13.56 -7.53
C GLU A 71 1.11 13.08 -6.12
N LYS A 72 0.38 11.97 -6.01
CA LYS A 72 0.03 11.35 -4.74
C LYS A 72 1.25 10.71 -4.06
N TYR A 73 2.19 10.19 -4.84
CA TYR A 73 3.42 9.61 -4.32
C TYR A 73 4.40 10.68 -3.82
N ASP A 74 4.42 11.84 -4.47
CA ASP A 74 5.30 12.97 -4.18
C ASP A 74 4.78 13.92 -3.08
N SER A 75 3.52 13.77 -2.66
CA SER A 75 2.87 14.60 -1.62
C SER A 75 2.94 14.00 -0.21
#